data_AF-A0ABD5XAC6-F1
#
_entry.id   AF-A0ABD5XAC6-F1
#
_cell.length_a   1.000
_cell.length_b   1.000
_cell.length_c   1.000
_cell.angle_alpha   90.00
_cell.angle_beta   90.00
_cell.angle_gamma   90.00
#
_symmetry.space_group_name_H-M   'P 1'
#
loop_
_entity.id
_entity.type
_entity.pdbx_description
1 polymer ?
#
loop_
_entity_poly.entity_id
_entity_poly.type
_entity_poly.pdbx_seq_one_letter_code
_entity_poly.pdbx_strand_id
1 'polypeptide(L)'
;MVTLIGQFSRFAVQKDLEPDDWEMAATEFGVTDTMRNIDRFYKSWDFKDNDQQPNTTQFLKEVAEEDEEKAVGVMKRIYTLADTDSDTLNKYPALDILENEDPGTGVLHSTFRSERFLDIDNVPGTFYPDLVEDINQCYRIGVNDATLVLTRKLLENLLIDLLRDQYGKQEIELYYLPENRRFRKFSDLINTFEENLDDFQHRSGGLDSDFINELDAFRQNANAEAHSIETNITEDEMKDYREQARHAVQILFRINQNL
;
A
#
# COMPACT_ATOMS: atom_id res chain seq x y z
N MET A 1 1.92 -11.97 8.64
CA MET A 1 2.15 -13.40 8.34
C MET A 1 1.59 -13.88 6.98
N VAL A 2 0.29 -13.71 6.69
CA VAL A 2 -0.36 -14.22 5.45
C VAL A 2 0.39 -13.89 4.16
N THR A 3 0.88 -12.66 4.05
CA THR A 3 1.68 -12.18 2.91
C THR A 3 2.99 -12.93 2.71
N LEU A 4 3.75 -13.10 3.79
CA LEU A 4 5.03 -13.82 3.75
C LEU A 4 4.79 -15.25 3.28
N ILE A 5 3.81 -15.94 3.87
CA ILE A 5 3.43 -17.30 3.47
C ILE A 5 3.04 -17.37 1.99
N GLY A 6 2.26 -16.40 1.50
CA GLY A 6 1.80 -16.37 0.12
C GLY A 6 2.93 -16.12 -0.89
N GLN A 7 3.85 -15.20 -0.62
CA GLN A 7 5.01 -14.96 -1.48
C GLN A 7 6.02 -16.10 -1.40
N PHE A 8 6.31 -16.58 -0.20
CA PHE A 8 7.20 -17.69 0.05
C PHE A 8 6.73 -18.96 -0.66
N SER A 9 5.45 -19.30 -0.58
CA SER A 9 4.92 -20.50 -1.27
C SER A 9 5.06 -20.39 -2.79
N ARG A 10 4.92 -19.20 -3.38
CA ARG A 10 5.15 -18.97 -4.83
C ARG A 10 6.62 -19.00 -5.21
N PHE A 11 7.49 -18.56 -4.31
CA PHE A 11 8.93 -18.63 -4.47
C PHE A 11 9.39 -20.09 -4.42
N ALA A 12 8.98 -20.84 -3.41
CA ALA A 12 9.46 -22.19 -3.16
C ALA A 12 9.14 -23.14 -4.34
N VAL A 13 7.96 -23.03 -4.94
CA VAL A 13 7.58 -23.87 -6.11
C VAL A 13 8.39 -23.58 -7.38
N GLN A 14 9.12 -22.46 -7.43
CA GLN A 14 10.01 -22.13 -8.56
C GLN A 14 11.44 -22.62 -8.35
N LYS A 15 11.73 -23.19 -7.18
CA LYS A 15 13.05 -23.65 -6.78
C LYS A 15 13.11 -25.17 -6.86
N ASP A 16 14.31 -25.69 -7.04
CA ASP A 16 14.53 -27.14 -7.16
C ASP A 16 14.64 -27.75 -5.76
N LEU A 17 13.53 -27.70 -5.02
CA LEU A 17 13.38 -28.27 -3.69
C LEU A 17 12.79 -29.68 -3.78
N GLU A 18 13.33 -30.59 -2.98
CA GLU A 18 12.87 -31.97 -2.87
C GLU A 18 11.99 -32.15 -1.61
N PRO A 19 11.12 -33.17 -1.55
CA PRO A 19 10.33 -33.47 -0.35
C PRO A 19 11.18 -33.64 0.92
N ASP A 20 12.41 -34.16 0.77
CA ASP A 20 13.36 -34.34 1.88
C ASP A 20 13.80 -33.00 2.48
N ASP A 21 13.87 -31.92 1.70
CA ASP A 21 14.17 -30.57 2.21
C ASP A 21 13.06 -30.08 3.13
N TRP A 22 11.80 -30.36 2.77
CA TRP A 22 10.62 -30.03 3.57
C TRP A 22 10.52 -30.89 4.83
N GLU A 23 10.81 -32.20 4.75
CA GLU A 23 10.82 -33.06 5.94
C GLU A 23 11.93 -32.67 6.91
N MET A 24 13.10 -32.26 6.40
CA MET A 24 14.20 -31.74 7.22
C MET A 24 13.78 -30.48 7.97
N ALA A 25 13.27 -29.47 7.26
CA ALA A 25 12.82 -28.22 7.87
C ALA A 25 11.68 -28.46 8.86
N ALA A 26 10.67 -29.26 8.51
CA ALA A 26 9.56 -29.55 9.41
C ALA A 26 10.01 -30.26 10.70
N THR A 27 10.99 -31.16 10.60
CA THR A 27 11.56 -31.87 11.76
C THR A 27 12.34 -30.92 12.67
N GLU A 28 13.12 -30.00 12.10
CA GLU A 28 13.91 -29.01 12.85
C GLU A 28 13.03 -28.14 13.75
N PHE A 29 11.85 -27.75 13.27
CA PHE A 29 10.90 -26.91 14.02
C PHE A 29 9.79 -27.71 14.72
N GLY A 30 9.81 -29.04 14.65
CA GLY A 30 8.86 -29.91 15.33
C GLY A 30 7.42 -29.83 14.79
N VAL A 31 7.26 -29.62 13.49
CA VAL A 31 5.96 -29.45 12.79
C VAL A 31 5.68 -30.54 11.74
N THR A 32 6.41 -31.65 11.82
CA THR A 32 6.30 -32.79 10.89
C THR A 32 4.90 -33.40 10.86
N ASP A 33 4.20 -33.44 12.00
CA ASP A 33 2.84 -33.98 12.09
C ASP A 33 1.83 -33.06 11.38
N THR A 34 1.94 -31.74 11.55
CA THR A 34 1.14 -30.75 10.81
C THR A 34 1.32 -30.93 9.31
N MET A 35 2.57 -31.07 8.84
CA MET A 35 2.87 -31.29 7.41
C MET A 35 2.30 -32.60 6.87
N ARG A 36 2.35 -33.69 7.66
CA ARG A 36 1.79 -35.00 7.29
C ARG A 36 0.26 -35.02 7.21
N ASN A 37 -0.40 -34.11 7.93
CA ASN A 37 -1.85 -33.97 7.92
C ASN A 37 -2.37 -33.14 6.73
N ILE A 38 -1.49 -32.40 6.04
CA ILE A 38 -1.87 -31.70 4.82
C ILE A 38 -2.06 -32.71 3.69
N ASP A 39 -3.28 -32.74 3.14
CA ASP A 39 -3.61 -33.66 2.05
C ASP A 39 -2.64 -33.47 0.87
N ARG A 40 -2.11 -34.59 0.40
CA ARG A 40 -1.20 -34.67 -0.75
C ARG A 40 0.07 -33.80 -0.67
N PHE A 41 0.49 -33.25 0.48
CA PHE A 41 1.69 -32.40 0.55
C PHE A 41 2.91 -33.07 -0.10
N TYR A 42 3.34 -34.24 0.40
CA TYR A 42 4.50 -34.96 -0.14
C TYR A 42 4.33 -35.33 -1.61
N LYS A 43 3.15 -35.84 -1.99
CA LYS A 43 2.85 -36.21 -3.39
C LYS A 43 2.97 -35.02 -4.32
N SER A 44 2.48 -33.85 -3.90
CA SER A 44 2.56 -32.65 -4.72
C SER A 44 4.01 -32.26 -5.00
N TRP A 45 4.89 -32.40 -4.02
CA TRP A 45 6.33 -32.12 -4.17
C TRP A 45 7.08 -33.21 -4.95
N ASP A 46 6.78 -34.49 -4.74
CA ASP A 46 7.32 -35.62 -5.50
C ASP A 46 7.05 -35.51 -7.00
N PHE A 47 5.81 -35.15 -7.36
CA PHE A 47 5.34 -35.15 -8.75
C PHE A 47 5.39 -33.76 -9.41
N LYS A 48 5.78 -32.73 -8.66
CA LYS A 48 5.74 -31.32 -9.08
C LYS A 48 4.35 -30.93 -9.65
N ASP A 49 3.30 -31.32 -8.92
CA ASP A 49 1.90 -31.12 -9.31
C ASP A 49 1.44 -29.65 -9.11
N ASN A 50 0.34 -29.26 -9.77
CA ASN A 50 -0.23 -27.91 -9.67
C ASN A 50 -0.69 -27.53 -8.24
N ASP A 51 -0.82 -28.50 -7.34
CA ASP A 51 -1.24 -28.30 -5.95
C ASP A 51 -0.06 -28.09 -4.97
N GLN A 52 1.19 -28.04 -5.44
CA GLN A 52 2.36 -27.73 -4.58
C GLN A 52 2.19 -26.41 -3.82
N GLN A 53 1.85 -25.35 -4.54
CA GLN A 53 1.70 -24.02 -3.95
C GLN A 53 0.55 -23.96 -2.92
N PRO A 54 -0.69 -24.40 -3.22
CA PRO A 54 -1.78 -24.38 -2.25
C PRO A 54 -1.52 -25.28 -1.04
N ASN A 55 -0.93 -26.47 -1.20
CA ASN A 55 -0.60 -27.36 -0.08
C ASN A 55 0.49 -26.74 0.81
N THR A 56 1.50 -26.10 0.22
CA THR A 56 2.55 -25.36 0.95
C THR A 56 1.96 -24.16 1.70
N THR A 57 1.04 -23.44 1.07
CA THR A 57 0.34 -22.32 1.70
C THR A 57 -0.48 -22.80 2.90
N GLN A 58 -1.20 -23.92 2.76
CA GLN A 58 -2.02 -24.48 3.83
C GLN A 58 -1.14 -24.95 5.00
N PHE A 59 -0.08 -25.71 4.72
CA PHE A 59 0.88 -26.16 5.73
C PHE A 59 1.40 -25.00 6.59
N LEU A 60 1.93 -23.96 5.95
CA LEU A 60 2.51 -22.82 6.67
C LEU A 60 1.47 -22.00 7.43
N LYS A 61 0.23 -21.93 6.96
CA LYS A 61 -0.87 -21.30 7.69
C LYS A 61 -1.20 -22.08 8.97
N GLU A 62 -1.35 -23.40 8.87
CA GLU A 62 -1.65 -24.24 10.03
C GLU A 62 -0.51 -24.17 11.07
N VAL A 63 0.75 -24.15 10.62
CA VAL A 63 1.89 -23.92 11.53
C VAL A 63 1.83 -22.53 12.17
N ALA A 64 1.56 -21.48 11.39
CA ALA A 64 1.54 -20.12 11.91
C ALA A 64 0.35 -19.84 12.86
N GLU A 65 -0.77 -20.53 12.67
CA GLU A 65 -1.92 -20.47 13.59
C GLU A 65 -1.58 -21.04 14.97
N GLU A 66 -0.69 -22.03 15.02
CA GLU A 66 -0.15 -22.57 16.28
C GLU A 66 1.01 -21.75 16.83
N ASP A 67 1.96 -21.37 15.97
CA ASP A 67 3.23 -20.72 16.33
C ASP A 67 3.86 -20.03 15.10
N GLU A 68 3.74 -18.69 15.05
CA GLU A 68 4.31 -17.88 13.96
C GLU A 68 5.84 -17.99 13.86
N GLU A 69 6.56 -18.14 14.97
CA GLU A 69 8.04 -18.24 14.97
C GLU A 69 8.49 -19.54 14.29
N LYS A 70 7.76 -20.64 14.51
CA LYS A 70 8.03 -21.91 13.81
C LYS A 70 7.75 -21.80 12.31
N ALA A 71 6.67 -21.12 11.92
CA ALA A 71 6.37 -20.92 10.51
C ALA A 71 7.49 -20.10 9.82
N VAL A 72 7.94 -19.02 10.46
CA VAL A 72 9.08 -18.23 9.98
C VAL A 72 10.36 -19.06 9.94
N GLY A 73 10.62 -19.86 10.96
CA GLY A 73 11.77 -20.77 11.02
C GLY A 73 11.81 -21.75 9.85
N VAL A 74 10.69 -22.43 9.58
CA VAL A 74 10.56 -23.33 8.42
C VAL A 74 10.81 -22.58 7.11
N MET A 75 10.19 -21.41 6.93
CA MET A 75 10.38 -20.60 5.73
C MET A 75 11.85 -20.18 5.56
N LYS A 76 12.52 -19.73 6.62
CA LYS A 76 13.95 -19.34 6.59
C LYS A 76 14.85 -20.51 6.24
N ARG A 77 14.58 -21.70 6.78
CA ARG A 77 15.35 -22.91 6.50
C ARG A 77 15.26 -23.30 5.03
N ILE A 78 14.04 -23.34 4.49
CA ILE A 78 13.81 -23.65 3.07
C ILE A 78 14.37 -22.55 2.16
N TYR A 79 14.20 -21.27 2.53
CA TYR A 79 14.77 -20.14 1.79
C TYR A 79 16.28 -20.28 1.64
N THR A 80 16.96 -20.69 2.71
CA THR A 80 18.42 -20.93 2.72
C THR A 80 18.82 -22.12 1.83
N LEU A 81 18.00 -23.18 1.76
CA LEU A 81 18.26 -24.33 0.90
C LEU A 81 18.02 -24.03 -0.59
N ALA A 82 17.11 -23.09 -0.88
CA ALA A 82 16.62 -22.81 -2.22
C ALA A 82 17.54 -21.94 -3.10
N ASP A 83 18.77 -21.63 -2.65
CA ASP A 83 19.80 -20.82 -3.33
C ASP A 83 19.24 -19.56 -4.04
N THR A 84 19.25 -18.43 -3.33
CA THR A 84 18.62 -17.17 -3.80
C THR A 84 19.58 -16.26 -4.54
N ASP A 85 19.05 -15.59 -5.57
CA ASP A 85 19.76 -14.57 -6.34
C ASP A 85 19.32 -13.16 -5.93
N SER A 86 20.08 -12.15 -6.35
CA SER A 86 19.77 -10.73 -6.07
C SER A 86 18.44 -10.25 -6.64
N ASP A 87 17.85 -10.97 -7.59
CA ASP A 87 16.56 -10.62 -8.23
C ASP A 87 15.36 -11.21 -7.48
N THR A 88 15.60 -12.13 -6.55
CA THR A 88 14.56 -12.83 -5.77
C THR A 88 13.74 -11.84 -4.93
N LEU A 89 14.38 -10.87 -4.26
CA LEU A 89 13.69 -9.86 -3.45
C LEU A 89 12.88 -8.84 -4.29
N ASN A 90 13.30 -8.57 -5.52
CA ASN A 90 12.51 -7.73 -6.44
C ASN A 90 11.17 -8.40 -6.79
N LYS A 91 11.18 -9.74 -6.92
CA LYS A 91 10.00 -10.54 -7.26
C LYS A 91 9.15 -10.89 -6.03
N TYR A 92 9.79 -11.06 -4.88
CA TYR A 92 9.17 -11.49 -3.63
C TYR A 92 9.68 -10.64 -2.45
N PRO A 93 9.27 -9.37 -2.35
CA PRO A 93 9.80 -8.45 -1.35
C PRO A 93 9.52 -8.86 0.10
N ALA A 94 8.49 -9.67 0.35
CA ALA A 94 8.20 -10.13 1.71
C ALA A 94 9.29 -11.08 2.25
N LEU A 95 10.11 -11.69 1.38
CA LEU A 95 11.17 -12.61 1.78
C LEU A 95 12.37 -11.90 2.43
N ASP A 96 12.43 -10.57 2.39
CA ASP A 96 13.46 -9.77 3.08
C ASP A 96 13.51 -10.06 4.59
N ILE A 97 12.35 -10.43 5.17
CA ILE A 97 12.23 -10.86 6.57
C ILE A 97 13.06 -12.13 6.86
N LEU A 98 13.31 -12.96 5.84
CA LEU A 98 14.07 -14.21 5.98
C LEU A 98 15.59 -14.00 5.85
N GLU A 99 16.05 -12.89 5.23
CA GLU A 99 17.47 -12.56 5.05
C GLU A 99 18.08 -11.82 6.24
N ASN A 100 17.29 -10.98 6.92
CA ASN A 100 17.80 -10.14 8.01
C ASN A 100 17.76 -10.90 9.35
N GLU A 101 18.92 -11.04 10.02
CA GLU A 101 19.05 -11.73 11.32
C GLU A 101 18.60 -10.91 12.53
N ASP A 102 18.30 -9.63 12.35
CA ASP A 102 17.86 -8.73 13.41
C ASP A 102 16.52 -8.12 13.00
N PRO A 103 15.41 -8.33 13.75
CA PRO A 103 14.18 -7.57 13.57
C PRO A 103 14.41 -6.13 14.06
N GLY A 104 15.36 -5.44 13.44
CA GLY A 104 15.62 -4.03 13.64
C GLY A 104 14.48 -3.24 13.03
N THR A 105 13.47 -2.93 13.85
CA THR A 105 12.60 -1.75 13.77
C THR A 105 12.50 -1.12 12.37
N GLY A 106 11.70 -1.75 11.53
CA GLY A 106 11.43 -1.31 10.16
C GLY A 106 10.64 -2.37 9.40
N VAL A 107 9.77 -3.10 10.08
CA VAL A 107 8.94 -4.11 9.45
C VAL A 107 7.93 -3.38 8.57
N LEU A 108 8.24 -3.29 7.27
CA LEU A 108 7.25 -3.19 6.21
C LEU A 108 6.34 -4.43 6.36
N HIS A 109 5.36 -4.31 7.26
CA HIS A 109 4.19 -5.18 7.28
C HIS A 109 3.45 -4.92 5.98
N SER A 110 3.88 -5.57 4.91
CA SER A 110 3.10 -5.70 3.69
C SER A 110 1.89 -6.56 4.02
N THR A 111 0.86 -6.00 4.64
CA THR A 111 -0.50 -6.53 4.59
C THR A 111 -0.95 -6.29 3.16
N PHE A 112 -0.99 -7.34 2.32
CA PHE A 112 -1.59 -7.17 1.00
C PHE A 112 -3.08 -6.88 1.20
N ARG A 113 -3.49 -5.63 0.99
CA ARG A 113 -4.88 -5.22 1.12
C ARG A 113 -5.63 -5.61 -0.16
N SER A 114 -6.80 -6.22 -0.04
CA SER A 114 -7.67 -6.51 -1.19
C SER A 114 -8.41 -5.27 -1.67
N GLU A 115 -8.57 -4.27 -0.80
CA GLU A 115 -9.28 -3.03 -1.06
C GLU A 115 -8.44 -2.03 -1.87
N ARG A 116 -9.14 -1.13 -2.58
CA ARG A 116 -8.56 0.07 -3.19
C ARG A 116 -8.58 1.20 -2.17
N PHE A 117 -7.53 2.01 -2.12
CA PHE A 117 -7.50 3.24 -1.33
C PHE A 117 -8.51 4.23 -1.92
N LEU A 118 -8.38 4.50 -3.22
CA LEU A 118 -9.31 5.30 -4.00
C LEU A 118 -10.13 4.37 -4.89
N ASP A 119 -11.32 4.03 -4.41
CA ASP A 119 -12.32 3.32 -5.21
C ASP A 119 -13.27 4.32 -5.85
N ILE A 120 -12.79 4.89 -6.96
CA ILE A 120 -13.49 5.90 -7.75
C ILE A 120 -13.58 5.35 -9.17
N ASP A 121 -14.79 5.16 -9.67
CA ASP A 121 -15.01 4.77 -11.07
C ASP A 121 -14.48 5.90 -11.95
N ASN A 122 -13.28 5.69 -12.49
CA ASN A 122 -12.55 6.70 -13.23
C ASN A 122 -13.38 7.16 -14.44
N VAL A 123 -13.80 8.43 -14.43
CA VAL A 123 -14.39 9.06 -15.62
C VAL A 123 -13.24 9.30 -16.61
N PRO A 124 -13.31 8.80 -17.85
CA PRO A 124 -12.18 8.86 -18.78
C PRO A 124 -11.73 10.29 -19.09
N GLY A 125 -10.42 10.56 -18.95
CA GLY A 125 -9.72 11.62 -19.72
C GLY A 125 -9.09 12.78 -18.96
N THR A 126 -9.40 13.03 -17.68
CA THR A 126 -8.96 14.27 -16.99
C THR A 126 -8.33 14.09 -15.60
N PHE A 127 -8.49 12.93 -14.94
CA PHE A 127 -8.29 12.83 -13.49
C PHE A 127 -7.11 11.95 -13.04
N TYR A 128 -5.93 12.14 -13.65
CA TYR A 128 -4.67 11.48 -13.25
C TYR A 128 -4.81 9.95 -13.02
N PRO A 129 -5.32 9.17 -13.99
CA PRO A 129 -5.64 7.76 -13.80
C PRO A 129 -4.43 6.91 -13.37
N ASP A 130 -3.26 7.22 -13.92
CA ASP A 130 -2.01 6.53 -13.57
C ASP A 130 -1.64 6.79 -12.10
N LEU A 131 -1.78 8.04 -11.61
CA LEU A 131 -1.50 8.37 -10.21
C LEU A 131 -2.50 7.70 -9.25
N VAL A 132 -3.77 7.59 -9.65
CA VAL A 132 -4.78 6.86 -8.87
C VAL A 132 -4.46 5.36 -8.80
N GLU A 133 -4.00 4.77 -9.90
CA GLU A 133 -3.55 3.37 -9.90
C GLU A 133 -2.29 3.18 -9.05
N ASP A 134 -1.32 4.09 -9.13
CA ASP A 134 -0.10 4.06 -8.30
C ASP A 134 -0.45 4.14 -6.80
N ILE A 135 -1.36 5.05 -6.41
CA ILE A 135 -1.87 5.16 -5.03
C ILE A 135 -2.48 3.82 -4.58
N ASN A 136 -3.36 3.25 -5.41
CA ASN A 136 -4.03 1.99 -5.12
C ASN A 136 -3.03 0.83 -5.04
N GLN A 137 -2.00 0.81 -5.88
CA GLN A 137 -0.95 -0.19 -5.86
C GLN A 137 -0.13 -0.08 -4.57
N CYS A 138 0.35 1.11 -4.21
CA CYS A 138 1.07 1.36 -2.95
C CYS A 138 0.27 0.90 -1.73
N TYR A 139 -1.02 1.23 -1.69
CA TYR A 139 -1.91 0.84 -0.60
C TYR A 139 -2.08 -0.68 -0.52
N ARG A 140 -2.28 -1.34 -1.67
CA ARG A 140 -2.43 -2.78 -1.76
C ARG A 140 -1.20 -3.53 -1.33
N ILE A 141 0.01 -3.00 -1.54
CA ILE A 141 1.24 -3.68 -1.13
C ILE A 141 1.67 -3.32 0.31
N GLY A 142 0.90 -2.48 1.00
CA GLY A 142 1.15 -2.07 2.39
C GLY A 142 2.17 -0.94 2.55
N VAL A 143 2.49 -0.21 1.48
CA VAL A 143 3.42 0.94 1.55
C VAL A 143 2.60 2.20 1.86
N ASN A 144 2.31 2.38 3.15
CA ASN A 144 1.44 3.46 3.66
C ASN A 144 2.00 4.85 3.35
N ASP A 145 3.29 5.08 3.62
CA ASP A 145 3.92 6.39 3.39
C ASP A 145 3.82 6.83 1.93
N ALA A 146 4.13 5.91 1.00
CA ALA A 146 3.99 6.19 -0.43
C ALA A 146 2.53 6.45 -0.81
N THR A 147 1.59 5.69 -0.23
CA THR A 147 0.15 5.90 -0.43
C THR A 147 -0.25 7.34 -0.07
N LEU A 148 0.16 7.82 1.11
CA LEU A 148 -0.18 9.18 1.57
C LEU A 148 0.55 10.27 0.78
N VAL A 149 1.83 10.07 0.44
CA VAL A 149 2.61 11.02 -0.38
C VAL A 149 1.99 11.18 -1.76
N LEU A 150 1.62 10.09 -2.42
CA LEU A 150 0.98 10.12 -3.74
C LEU A 150 -0.44 10.70 -3.65
N THR A 151 -1.20 10.38 -2.60
CA THR A 151 -2.53 10.97 -2.35
C THR A 151 -2.44 12.49 -2.19
N ARG A 152 -1.49 12.99 -1.40
CA ARG A 152 -1.22 14.43 -1.30
C ARG A 152 -0.92 15.03 -2.66
N LYS A 153 -0.13 14.34 -3.49
CA LYS A 153 0.20 14.83 -4.83
C LYS A 153 -1.03 14.92 -5.74
N LEU A 154 -1.93 13.94 -5.64
CA LEU A 154 -3.21 13.97 -6.36
C LEU A 154 -4.05 15.18 -5.92
N LEU A 155 -4.25 15.38 -4.62
CA LEU A 155 -5.01 16.51 -4.09
C LEU A 155 -4.39 17.86 -4.50
N GLU A 156 -3.05 17.98 -4.44
CA GLU A 156 -2.33 19.17 -4.89
C GLU A 156 -2.59 19.48 -6.37
N ASN A 157 -2.49 18.48 -7.24
CA ASN A 157 -2.75 18.64 -8.66
C ASN A 157 -4.20 19.05 -8.94
N LEU A 158 -5.16 18.46 -8.24
CA LEU A 158 -6.58 18.79 -8.39
C LEU A 158 -6.88 20.24 -7.97
N LEU A 159 -6.32 20.70 -6.84
CA LEU A 159 -6.46 22.10 -6.43
C LEU A 159 -5.84 23.06 -7.46
N ILE A 160 -4.67 22.72 -8.00
CA ILE A 160 -4.04 23.52 -9.06
C ILE A 160 -4.94 23.63 -10.29
N ASP A 161 -5.52 22.52 -10.73
CA ASP A 161 -6.38 22.49 -11.92
C ASP A 161 -7.67 23.29 -11.68
N LEU A 162 -8.32 23.12 -10.52
CA LEU A 162 -9.51 23.90 -10.16
C LEU A 162 -9.24 25.41 -10.14
N LEU A 163 -8.16 25.84 -9.46
CA LEU A 163 -7.79 27.25 -9.38
C LEU A 163 -7.40 27.80 -10.76
N ARG A 164 -6.71 27.00 -11.58
CA ARG A 164 -6.35 27.40 -12.94
C ARG A 164 -7.57 27.55 -13.84
N ASP A 165 -8.52 26.62 -13.77
CA ASP A 165 -9.69 26.63 -14.64
C ASP A 165 -10.67 27.74 -14.23
N GLN A 166 -10.78 28.03 -12.92
CA GLN A 166 -11.63 29.11 -12.41
C GLN A 166 -11.06 30.51 -12.71
N TYR A 167 -9.76 30.74 -12.47
CA TYR A 167 -9.19 32.10 -12.53
C TYR A 167 -8.27 32.36 -13.74
N GLY A 168 -7.94 31.31 -14.50
CA GLY A 168 -7.11 31.41 -15.69
C GLY A 168 -5.69 31.91 -15.42
N LYS A 169 -5.07 32.51 -16.43
CA LYS A 169 -3.68 33.01 -16.37
C LYS A 169 -3.56 34.42 -15.80
N GLN A 170 -4.67 35.15 -15.66
CA GLN A 170 -4.65 36.53 -15.16
C GLN A 170 -4.35 36.54 -13.66
N GLU A 171 -4.92 35.59 -12.91
CA GLU A 171 -4.65 35.37 -11.49
C GLU A 171 -3.73 34.15 -11.29
N ILE A 172 -2.72 34.00 -12.16
CA ILE A 172 -1.78 32.86 -12.12
C ILE A 172 -1.10 32.70 -10.75
N GLU A 173 -0.95 33.81 -10.02
CA GLU A 173 -0.36 33.84 -8.70
C GLU A 173 -1.17 33.10 -7.65
N LEU A 174 -2.44 32.74 -7.89
CA LEU A 174 -3.24 31.95 -6.94
C LEU A 174 -2.78 30.49 -6.84
N TYR A 175 -2.17 29.94 -7.89
CA TYR A 175 -1.74 28.54 -7.93
C TYR A 175 -0.27 28.35 -8.35
N TYR A 176 0.37 29.38 -8.89
CA TYR A 176 1.74 29.32 -9.39
C TYR A 176 2.58 30.50 -8.89
N LEU A 177 3.88 30.28 -8.72
CA LEU A 177 4.86 31.30 -8.34
C LEU A 177 5.73 31.60 -9.57
N PRO A 178 5.44 32.64 -10.37
CA PRO A 178 6.18 32.95 -11.59
C PRO A 178 7.67 33.16 -11.36
N GLU A 179 8.02 33.83 -10.25
CA GLU A 179 9.41 34.13 -9.86
C GLU A 179 10.24 32.85 -9.67
N ASN A 180 9.63 31.82 -9.09
CA ASN A 180 10.28 30.56 -8.76
C ASN A 180 10.00 29.46 -9.80
N ARG A 181 9.23 29.76 -10.84
CA ARG A 181 8.79 28.85 -11.90
C ARG A 181 8.22 27.52 -11.39
N ARG A 182 7.45 27.57 -10.31
CA ARG A 182 6.85 26.39 -9.68
C ARG A 182 5.43 26.65 -9.22
N PHE A 183 4.63 25.60 -9.11
CA PHE A 183 3.34 25.69 -8.42
C PHE A 183 3.53 26.04 -6.94
N ARG A 184 2.50 26.66 -6.36
CA ARG A 184 2.43 26.85 -4.91
C ARG A 184 2.43 25.51 -4.19
N LYS A 185 2.90 25.49 -2.94
CA LYS A 185 2.93 24.25 -2.16
C LYS A 185 1.50 23.89 -1.75
N PHE A 186 1.23 22.61 -1.51
CA PHE A 186 -0.08 22.14 -1.08
C PHE A 186 -0.76 22.98 0.02
N SER A 187 -0.05 23.36 1.09
CA SER A 187 -0.62 24.18 2.16
C SER A 187 -1.06 25.58 1.69
N ASP A 188 -0.28 26.20 0.80
CA ASP A 188 -0.63 27.50 0.22
C ASP A 188 -1.87 27.36 -0.69
N LEU A 189 -1.95 26.26 -1.45
CA LEU A 189 -3.09 25.97 -2.33
C LEU A 189 -4.38 25.74 -1.54
N ILE A 190 -4.32 25.03 -0.41
CA ILE A 190 -5.50 24.86 0.46
C ILE A 190 -5.94 26.21 1.01
N ASN A 191 -5.02 27.03 1.54
CA ASN A 191 -5.38 28.35 2.07
C ASN A 191 -6.03 29.22 1.00
N THR A 192 -5.46 29.24 -0.22
CA THR A 192 -6.07 29.99 -1.34
C THR A 192 -7.43 29.42 -1.72
N PHE A 193 -7.61 28.10 -1.72
CA PHE A 193 -8.90 27.48 -2.00
C PHE A 193 -9.95 27.83 -0.92
N GLU A 194 -9.58 27.77 0.36
CA GLU A 194 -10.43 28.13 1.50
C GLU A 194 -10.84 29.61 1.49
N GLU A 195 -9.89 30.53 1.25
CA GLU A 195 -10.15 31.97 1.14
C GLU A 195 -11.13 32.32 0.02
N ASN A 196 -11.25 31.46 -0.99
CA ASN A 196 -12.12 31.65 -2.15
C ASN A 196 -13.22 30.57 -2.26
N LEU A 197 -13.57 29.91 -1.15
CA LEU A 197 -14.52 28.79 -1.15
C LEU A 197 -15.88 29.15 -1.76
N ASP A 198 -16.35 30.38 -1.53
CA ASP A 198 -17.62 30.91 -2.04
C ASP A 198 -17.73 30.84 -3.58
N ASP A 199 -16.60 30.92 -4.29
CA ASP A 199 -16.54 30.80 -5.76
C ASP A 199 -16.83 29.37 -6.23
N PHE A 200 -16.73 28.37 -5.34
CA PHE A 200 -16.92 26.95 -5.65
C PHE A 200 -18.17 26.35 -4.99
N GLN A 201 -18.70 26.93 -3.92
CA GLN A 201 -19.84 26.40 -3.14
C GLN A 201 -21.07 26.04 -3.98
N HIS A 202 -21.33 26.78 -5.05
CA HIS A 202 -22.47 26.53 -5.93
C HIS A 202 -22.30 25.29 -6.83
N ARG A 203 -21.12 24.66 -6.85
CA ARG A 203 -20.73 23.59 -7.79
C ARG A 203 -20.71 22.20 -7.16
N SER A 204 -20.59 22.12 -5.85
CA SER A 204 -20.72 20.87 -5.10
C SER A 204 -21.23 21.15 -3.69
N GLY A 205 -22.22 20.37 -3.24
CA GLY A 205 -22.51 20.28 -1.82
C GLY A 205 -21.33 19.64 -1.07
N GLY A 206 -21.15 20.00 0.20
CA GLY A 206 -20.07 19.49 1.05
C GLY A 206 -18.77 20.31 1.02
N LEU A 207 -18.77 21.49 0.39
CA LEU A 207 -17.68 22.46 0.52
C LEU A 207 -17.86 23.28 1.80
N ASP A 208 -17.45 22.70 2.92
CA ASP A 208 -17.51 23.30 4.25
C ASP A 208 -16.16 23.17 4.98
N SER A 209 -16.14 23.56 6.25
CA SER A 209 -14.95 23.44 7.09
C SER A 209 -14.47 22.00 7.26
N ASP A 210 -15.37 21.03 7.19
CA ASP A 210 -15.01 19.62 7.37
C ASP A 210 -14.24 19.13 6.15
N PHE A 211 -14.63 19.53 4.94
CA PHE A 211 -13.84 19.28 3.73
C PHE A 211 -12.45 19.94 3.78
N ILE A 212 -12.34 21.16 4.31
CA ILE A 212 -11.01 21.79 4.48
C ILE A 212 -10.16 21.01 5.48
N ASN A 213 -10.75 20.53 6.58
CA ASN A 213 -10.06 19.69 7.56
C ASN A 213 -9.56 18.37 6.94
N GLU A 214 -10.32 17.78 6.01
CA GLU A 214 -9.91 16.58 5.27
C GLU A 214 -8.69 16.85 4.37
N LEU A 215 -8.63 17.99 3.69
CA LEU A 215 -7.44 18.38 2.92
C LEU A 215 -6.24 18.63 3.85
N ASP A 216 -6.50 19.25 5.00
CA ASP A 216 -5.49 19.57 6.00
C ASP A 216 -4.86 18.33 6.63
N ALA A 217 -5.59 17.22 6.74
CA ALA A 217 -5.05 15.93 7.20
C ALA A 217 -3.82 15.46 6.39
N PHE A 218 -3.69 15.88 5.13
CA PHE A 218 -2.56 15.53 4.27
C PHE A 218 -1.42 16.58 4.26
N ARG A 219 -1.49 17.62 5.11
CA ARG A 219 -0.39 18.57 5.29
C ARG A 219 0.75 17.91 6.06
N GLN A 220 1.97 18.05 5.56
CA GLN A 220 3.20 17.56 6.22
C GLN A 220 3.44 18.10 7.64
N ASN A 221 2.71 19.14 8.06
CA ASN A 221 2.84 19.81 9.36
C ASN A 221 1.51 19.83 10.15
N ALA A 222 0.48 19.07 9.75
CA ALA A 222 -0.78 19.05 10.47
C ALA A 222 -0.66 18.24 11.77
N ASN A 223 -0.39 18.99 12.83
CA ASN A 223 -0.47 18.69 14.26
C ASN A 223 0.67 17.94 14.93
N ALA A 224 1.16 18.60 15.99
CA ALA A 224 2.15 18.15 16.95
C ALA A 224 1.74 16.88 17.76
N GLU A 225 0.59 16.27 17.43
CA GLU A 225 0.14 14.98 17.95
C GLU A 225 0.26 13.85 16.91
N ALA A 226 0.38 14.15 15.62
CA ALA A 226 0.62 13.19 14.54
C ALA A 226 2.03 13.46 13.99
N HIS A 227 3.01 12.67 14.43
CA HIS A 227 4.40 12.92 14.06
C HIS A 227 4.59 12.74 12.54
N SER A 228 5.34 13.68 11.93
CA SER A 228 6.09 13.55 10.66
C SER A 228 5.95 12.19 9.97
N ILE A 229 5.30 12.10 8.79
CA ILE A 229 5.18 10.89 7.92
C ILE A 229 5.58 9.65 8.72
N GLU A 230 4.69 9.30 9.64
CA GLU A 230 4.98 8.40 10.74
C GLU A 230 5.44 7.09 10.13
N THR A 231 6.65 6.64 10.45
CA THR A 231 7.16 5.33 9.98
C THR A 231 6.36 4.15 10.55
N ASN A 232 5.24 4.40 11.24
CA ASN A 232 4.38 3.45 11.94
C ASN A 232 2.88 3.82 11.87
N ILE A 233 2.37 4.25 10.70
CA ILE A 233 0.92 4.49 10.52
C ILE A 233 0.14 3.18 10.69
N THR A 234 -0.82 3.17 11.62
CA THR A 234 -1.67 2.01 11.91
C THR A 234 -2.70 1.77 10.79
N GLU A 235 -3.27 0.57 10.75
CA GLU A 235 -4.34 0.24 9.79
C GLU A 235 -5.61 1.08 10.02
N ASP A 236 -5.93 1.42 11.28
CA ASP A 236 -7.07 2.27 11.60
C ASP A 236 -6.85 3.71 11.11
N GLU A 237 -5.66 4.27 11.33
CA GLU A 237 -5.30 5.59 10.77
C GLU A 237 -5.32 5.57 9.24
N MET A 238 -4.83 4.50 8.61
CA MET A 238 -4.91 4.35 7.15
C MET A 238 -6.34 4.28 6.64
N LYS A 239 -7.28 3.74 7.43
CA LYS A 239 -8.70 3.72 7.08
C LYS A 239 -9.30 5.13 7.17
N ASP A 240 -8.93 5.91 8.18
CA ASP A 240 -9.38 7.29 8.30
C ASP A 240 -8.85 8.16 7.16
N TYR A 241 -7.55 8.06 6.86
CA TYR A 241 -6.95 8.72 5.69
C TYR A 241 -7.63 8.30 4.39
N ARG A 242 -8.00 7.02 4.25
CA ARG A 242 -8.70 6.53 3.08
C ARG A 242 -10.05 7.21 2.91
N GLU A 243 -10.86 7.27 3.96
CA GLU A 243 -12.19 7.90 3.89
C GLU A 243 -12.09 9.40 3.59
N GLN A 244 -11.16 10.10 4.26
CA GLN A 244 -10.86 11.52 3.99
C GLN A 244 -10.42 11.74 2.55
N ALA A 245 -9.48 10.95 2.04
CA ALA A 245 -9.00 11.05 0.66
C ALA A 245 -10.12 10.80 -0.34
N ARG A 246 -10.95 9.78 -0.11
CA ARG A 246 -12.06 9.43 -1.02
C ARG A 246 -13.08 10.55 -1.08
N HIS A 247 -13.48 11.09 0.07
CA HIS A 247 -14.45 12.18 0.13
C HIS A 247 -13.88 13.44 -0.54
N ALA A 248 -12.65 13.83 -0.20
CA ALA A 248 -12.00 15.00 -0.75
C ALA A 248 -11.86 14.91 -2.28
N VAL A 249 -11.37 13.79 -2.80
CA VAL A 249 -11.22 13.57 -4.25
C VAL A 249 -12.58 13.59 -4.96
N GLN A 250 -13.62 12.98 -4.37
CA GLN A 250 -14.96 13.01 -4.96
C GLN A 250 -15.54 14.42 -5.07
N ILE A 251 -15.37 15.26 -4.04
CA ILE A 251 -15.81 16.66 -4.06
C ILE A 251 -15.03 17.44 -5.13
N LEU A 252 -13.70 17.37 -5.12
CA LEU A 252 -12.85 18.05 -6.10
C LEU A 252 -13.20 17.64 -7.54
N PHE A 253 -13.49 16.36 -7.76
CA PHE A 253 -13.92 15.85 -9.07
C PHE A 253 -15.28 16.42 -9.49
N ARG A 254 -16.24 16.49 -8.57
CA ARG A 254 -17.57 17.07 -8.86
C ARG A 254 -17.46 18.54 -9.25
N ILE A 255 -16.63 19.32 -8.54
CA ILE A 255 -16.39 20.72 -8.88
C ILE A 255 -15.80 20.83 -10.28
N ASN A 256 -14.80 19.99 -10.60
CA ASN A 256 -14.15 19.99 -11.91
C ASN A 256 -15.06 19.60 -13.08
N GLN A 257 -16.03 18.70 -12.85
CA GLN A 257 -17.02 18.37 -13.88
C GLN A 257 -18.05 19.49 -14.11
N ASN A 258 -18.21 20.39 -13.15
CA ASN A 258 -19.14 21.51 -13.18
C ASN A 258 -18.42 22.86 -13.46
N LEU A 259 -17.17 22.82 -13.92
CA LEU A 259 -16.33 23.96 -14.31
C LEU A 259 -16.55 24.35 -15.78
#